data_AF-A0A4U3ALD7-F1
#
_entry.id   AF-A0A4U3ALD7-F1
#
_cell.length_a   1.000
_cell.length_b   1.000
_cell.length_c   1.000
_cell.angle_alpha   90.00
_cell.angle_beta   90.00
_cell.angle_gamma   90.00
#
_symmetry.space_group_name_H-M   'P 1'
#
loop_
_entity.id
_entity.type
_entity.pdbx_description
1 polymer ?
#
loop_
_entity_poly.entity_id
_entity_poly.type
_entity_poly.pdbx_seq_one_letter_code
_entity_poly.pdbx_strand_id
1 'polypeptide(L)' 'KTEHLRLSRKIMNIRNNHIHQATAKLVKTKPMRIVVEDLSISNLLKNKKLSKAFSFQKLNFFFQCLSYK' A
#
# COMPACT_ATOMS: atom_id res chain seq x y z
N LYS A 1 -10.65 11.09 -23.29
CA LYS A 1 -9.83 9.89 -22.98
C LYS A 1 -8.51 10.22 -22.28
N THR A 2 -7.72 11.19 -22.77
CA THR A 2 -6.41 11.55 -22.21
C THR A 2 -6.46 12.10 -20.77
N GLU A 3 -7.48 12.89 -20.44
CA GLU A 3 -7.66 13.47 -19.08
C GLU A 3 -7.87 12.42 -17.99
N HIS A 4 -8.67 11.38 -18.25
CA HIS A 4 -8.84 10.25 -17.32
C HIS A 4 -7.52 9.51 -17.05
N LEU A 5 -6.69 9.32 -18.08
CA LEU A 5 -5.39 8.67 -17.93
C LEU A 5 -4.43 9.51 -17.09
N ARG A 6 -4.44 10.84 -17.26
CA ARG A 6 -3.64 11.78 -16.45
C ARG A 6 -4.04 11.74 -14.98
N LEU A 7 -5.35 11.77 -14.70
CA LEU A 7 -5.86 11.66 -13.33
C LEU A 7 -5.49 10.32 -12.68
N SER A 8 -5.70 9.21 -13.38
CA SER A 8 -5.33 7.87 -12.89
C SER A 8 -3.83 7.77 -12.58
N ARG A 9 -2.97 8.33 -13.44
CA ARG A 9 -1.52 8.39 -13.19
C ARG A 9 -1.18 9.22 -11.97
N LYS A 10 -1.81 10.39 -11.79
CA LYS A 10 -1.62 11.25 -10.63
C LYS A 10 -1.98 10.52 -9.33
N ILE A 11 -3.14 9.86 -9.30
CA ILE A 11 -3.59 9.07 -8.14
C ILE A 11 -2.61 7.93 -7.83
N MET A 12 -2.14 7.23 -8.87
CA MET A 12 -1.15 6.15 -8.71
C MET A 12 0.17 6.67 -8.13
N ASN A 13 0.66 7.81 -8.61
CA ASN A 13 1.91 8.42 -8.13
C ASN A 13 1.79 8.86 -6.67
N ILE A 14 0.68 9.49 -6.29
CA ILE A 14 0.41 9.88 -4.89
C ILE A 14 0.42 8.64 -3.99
N ARG A 15 -0.23 7.55 -4.43
CA ARG A 15 -0.27 6.30 -3.66
C ARG A 15 1.12 5.67 -3.51
N ASN A 16 1.89 5.60 -4.59
CA ASN A 16 3.26 5.06 -4.54
C ASN A 16 4.15 5.90 -3.62
N ASN A 17 4.06 7.23 -3.73
CA ASN A 17 4.81 8.15 -2.88
C ASN A 17 4.44 7.97 -1.40
N HIS A 18 3.15 7.86 -1.08
CA HIS A 18 2.70 7.59 0.29
C HIS A 18 3.30 6.28 0.84
N ILE A 19 3.32 5.20 0.05
CA ILE A 19 3.92 3.92 0.45
C ILE A 19 5.42 4.08 0.73
N HIS A 20 6.17 4.75 -0.16
CA HIS A 20 7.60 4.99 0.06
C HIS A 20 7.88 5.84 1.30
N GLN A 21 7.05 6.85 1.58
CA GLN A 21 7.18 7.69 2.77
C GLN A 21 6.87 6.90 4.04
N ALA A 22 5.83 6.08 4.03
CA ALA A 22 5.46 5.23 5.16
C ALA A 22 6.55 4.21 5.50
N THR A 23 7.08 3.49 4.51
CA THR A 23 8.17 2.53 4.72
C THR A 23 9.46 3.20 5.15
N ALA A 24 9.81 4.36 4.56
CA ALA A 24 10.98 5.13 4.99
C ALA A 24 10.84 5.60 6.46
N LYS A 25 9.64 6.03 6.87
CA LYS A 25 9.36 6.42 8.25
C LYS A 25 9.53 5.22 9.20
N LEU A 26 9.07 4.04 8.82
CA LEU A 26 9.26 2.80 9.59
C LEU A 26 10.73 2.38 9.71
N VAL A 27 11.49 2.38 8.62
CA VAL A 27 12.91 1.99 8.67
C VAL A 27 13.74 3.02 9.43
N LYS A 28 13.39 4.31 9.36
CA LYS A 28 14.08 5.37 10.09
C LYS A 28 14.02 5.21 11.61
N THR A 29 13.01 4.51 12.15
CA THR A 29 12.96 4.19 13.60
C THR A 29 13.93 3.07 14.00
N LYS A 30 14.70 2.50 13.06
CA LYS A 30 15.67 1.41 13.27
C LYS A 30 15.10 0.25 14.11
N PRO A 31 13.97 -0.35 13.69
CA PRO A 31 13.39 -1.46 14.43
C PRO A 31 14.32 -2.67 14.40
N MET A 32 14.39 -3.41 15.51
CA MET A 32 15.09 -4.69 15.55
C MET A 32 14.40 -5.74 14.66
N ARG A 33 13.07 -5.66 14.55
CA ARG A 33 12.25 -6.54 13.71
C ARG A 33 10.96 -5.83 13.33
N ILE A 34 10.51 -6.02 12.09
CA ILE A 34 9.18 -5.62 11.65
C ILE A 34 8.34 -6.90 11.59
N VAL A 35 7.25 -6.93 12.34
CA VAL A 35 6.27 -8.03 12.34
C VAL A 35 5.03 -7.55 11.62
N VAL A 36 4.47 -8.41 10.78
CA VAL A 36 3.28 -8.10 9.98
C VAL A 36 2.27 -9.21 10.26
N GLU A 37 1.04 -8.80 10.53
CA GLU A 37 -0.08 -9.72 10.74
C GLU A 37 -0.41 -10.47 9.45
N ASP A 38 -0.54 -11.79 9.56
CA ASP A 38 -1.07 -12.64 8.50
C ASP A 38 -2.60 -12.69 8.59
N LEU A 39 -3.24 -11.76 7.89
CA LEU A 39 -4.70 -11.66 7.82
C LEU A 39 -5.23 -12.35 6.57
N SER A 40 -6.39 -13.00 6.68
CA SER A 40 -7.09 -13.60 5.53
C SER A 40 -7.70 -12.52 4.61
N ILE A 41 -6.86 -11.85 3.82
CA ILE A 41 -7.25 -10.73 2.94
C ILE A 41 -8.34 -11.16 1.96
N SER A 42 -8.33 -12.41 1.51
CA SER A 42 -9.38 -12.97 0.65
C SER A 42 -10.78 -12.86 1.26
N ASN A 43 -10.92 -13.06 2.56
CA ASN A 43 -12.19 -12.91 3.28
C ASN A 43 -12.56 -11.43 3.47
N LEU A 44 -11.57 -10.58 3.73
CA LEU A 44 -11.78 -9.12 3.86
C LEU A 44 -12.22 -8.48 2.53
N LEU A 45 -11.72 -8.99 1.40
CA LEU A 45 -12.12 -8.54 0.06
C LEU A 45 -13.54 -8.98 -0.32
N LYS A 46 -14.07 -10.05 0.28
CA LYS A 46 -15.47 -10.48 0.09
C LYS A 46 -16.46 -9.58 0.85
N ASN A 47 -16.00 -8.87 1.89
CA ASN A 47 -16.86 -7.98 2.67
C ASN A 47 -17.12 -6.66 1.93
N LYS A 48 -18.39 -6.37 1.61
CA LYS A 48 -18.81 -5.18 0.85
C LYS A 48 -18.32 -3.84 1.42
N LYS A 49 -18.21 -3.71 2.75
CA LYS A 49 -17.80 -2.46 3.40
C LYS A 49 -16.28 -2.28 3.39
N LEU A 50 -15.55 -3.37 3.60
CA LEU A 50 -14.09 -3.36 3.75
C LEU A 50 -13.35 -3.50 2.42
N SER A 51 -13.93 -4.21 1.45
CA SER A 51 -13.29 -4.54 0.17
C SER A 51 -12.77 -3.29 -0.54
N LYS A 52 -13.57 -2.23 -0.60
CA LYS A 52 -13.18 -0.96 -1.22
C LYS A 52 -11.94 -0.36 -0.55
N ALA A 53 -11.87 -0.36 0.78
CA ALA A 53 -10.73 0.20 1.49
C ALA A 53 -9.45 -0.63 1.22
N PHE A 54 -9.56 -1.97 1.23
CA PHE A 54 -8.43 -2.88 1.00
C PHE A 54 -7.92 -2.88 -0.44
N SER A 55 -8.82 -2.80 -1.43
CA SER A 55 -8.44 -2.76 -2.85
C SER A 55 -7.55 -1.56 -3.19
N PHE A 56 -7.59 -0.48 -2.42
CA PHE A 56 -6.78 0.71 -2.67
C PHE A 56 -5.41 0.73 -1.96
N GLN A 57 -5.13 -0.15 -1.01
CA GLN A 57 -3.92 -0.07 -0.18
C GLN A 57 -2.62 -0.52 -0.87
N LYS A 58 -2.70 -1.30 -1.97
CA LYS A 58 -1.54 -1.78 -2.73
C LYS A 58 -0.49 -2.50 -1.85
N LEU A 59 -0.95 -3.38 -0.95
CA LEU A 59 -0.15 -4.05 0.08
C LEU A 59 1.06 -4.82 -0.45
N ASN A 60 0.93 -5.48 -1.61
CA ASN A 60 2.07 -6.18 -2.24
C ASN A 60 3.26 -5.22 -2.49
N PHE A 61 2.99 -4.01 -2.99
CA PHE A 61 4.04 -3.01 -3.23
C PHE A 61 4.61 -2.45 -1.93
N PHE A 62 3.81 -2.40 -0.86
CA PHE A 62 4.31 -2.02 0.46
C PHE A 62 5.33 -3.03 0.98
N PHE A 63 5.07 -4.34 0.88
CA PHE A 63 6.03 -5.39 1.24
C PHE A 63 7.29 -5.35 0.37
N GLN A 64 7.12 -5.19 -0.94
CA GLN A 64 8.26 -5.00 -1.85
C GLN A 64 9.10 -3.78 -1.42
N CYS A 65 8.47 -2.69 -0.99
CA CYS A 65 9.18 -1.51 -0.54
C CYS A 65 9.94 -1.70 0.78
N LEU A 66 9.45 -2.56 1.67
CA LEU A 66 10.15 -2.95 2.89
C LEU A 66 11.35 -3.87 2.61
N SER A 67 11.33 -4.68 1.55
CA SER A 67 12.40 -5.65 1.31
C SER A 67 13.71 -5.04 0.81
N TYR A 68 13.68 -3.82 0.26
CA TYR A 68 14.88 -3.13 -0.27
C TYR A 68 15.26 -1.86 0.49
N LYS A 69 14.53 -1.48 1.55
CA LYS A 69 14.85 -0.33 2.40
C LYS A 69 15.52 -0.78 3.68
#